data_AF-A0A7X0FL84-F1
#
_entry.id   AF-A0A7X0FL84-F1
#
_cell.length_a   1.000
_cell.length_b   1.000
_cell.length_c   1.000
_cell.angle_alpha   90.00
_cell.angle_beta   90.00
_cell.angle_gamma   90.00
#
_symmetry.space_group_name_H-M   'P 1'
#
loop_
_entity.id
_entity.type
_entity.pdbx_description
1 polymer ?
#
loop_
_entity_poly.entity_id
_entity_poly.type
_entity_poly.pdbx_seq_one_letter_code
_entity_poly.pdbx_strand_id
1 'polypeptide(L)'
;MPTDPQDPQRDLADTLHGAAAYNDRGHAWLGHDAGQIADMQHRFQAQLTALAARLGETRLGPALSAAIASGAAARDDSGRYVALCEQVFGVHPSR
;
A
#
# COMPACT_ATOMS: atom_id res chain seq x y z
N MET A 1 -15.45 -19.18 8.28
CA MET A 1 -16.08 -17.85 8.29
C MET A 1 -16.13 -17.36 6.85
N PRO A 2 -17.25 -16.85 6.33
CA PRO A 2 -17.27 -16.30 4.99
C PRO A 2 -16.47 -15.00 5.03
N THR A 3 -15.39 -14.92 4.26
CA THR A 3 -14.72 -13.67 3.97
C THR A 3 -15.74 -12.74 3.34
N ASP A 4 -16.03 -11.63 4.00
CA ASP A 4 -16.78 -10.50 3.46
C ASP A 4 -16.25 -10.19 2.05
N PRO A 5 -17.11 -9.84 1.07
CA PRO A 5 -16.65 -9.44 -0.26
C PRO A 5 -15.58 -8.36 -0.11
N GLN A 6 -14.34 -8.72 -0.45
CA GLN A 6 -13.11 -7.94 -0.26
C GLN A 6 -13.35 -6.44 -0.42
N ASP A 7 -13.20 -5.67 0.67
CA ASP A 7 -13.26 -4.21 0.61
C ASP A 7 -11.95 -3.72 -0.02
N PRO A 8 -11.97 -3.24 -1.27
CA PRO A 8 -10.75 -2.82 -1.95
C PRO A 8 -10.05 -1.63 -1.26
N GLN A 9 -10.77 -0.86 -0.43
CA GLN A 9 -10.18 0.22 0.36
C GLN A 9 -9.33 -0.35 1.49
N ARG A 10 -9.85 -1.37 2.18
CA ARG A 10 -9.13 -2.07 3.24
C ARG A 10 -7.92 -2.82 2.70
N ASP A 11 -8.08 -3.52 1.58
CA ASP A 11 -6.97 -4.21 0.91
C ASP A 11 -5.87 -3.21 0.48
N LEU A 12 -6.25 -2.01 0.04
CA LEU A 12 -5.30 -0.95 -0.29
C LEU A 12 -4.54 -0.47 0.95
N ALA A 13 -5.25 -0.17 2.04
CA ALA A 13 -4.64 0.26 3.29
C ALA A 13 -3.69 -0.81 3.85
N ASP A 14 -4.10 -2.08 3.87
CA ASP A 14 -3.30 -3.20 4.34
C ASP A 14 -2.03 -3.39 3.47
N THR A 15 -2.15 -3.24 2.15
CA THR A 15 -1.00 -3.31 1.23
C THR A 15 -0.01 -2.16 1.47
N LEU A 16 -0.51 -0.93 1.68
CA LEU A 16 0.33 0.23 2.00
C LEU A 16 1.05 0.06 3.35
N HIS A 17 0.36 -0.47 4.36
CA HIS A 17 0.97 -0.80 5.65
C HIS A 17 2.06 -1.86 5.51
N GLY A 18 1.79 -2.92 4.73
CA GLY A 18 2.76 -3.97 4.44
C GLY A 18 4.01 -3.42 3.77
N ALA A 19 3.84 -2.56 2.76
CA ALA A 19 4.96 -1.90 2.08
C ALA A 19 5.78 -1.03 3.05
N ALA A 20 5.12 -0.18 3.84
CA ALA A 20 5.79 0.68 4.82
C ALA A 20 6.58 -0.11 5.86
N ALA A 21 5.96 -1.11 6.49
CA ALA A 21 6.62 -1.96 7.48
C ALA A 21 7.79 -2.75 6.88
N TYR A 22 7.62 -3.24 5.64
CA TYR A 22 8.67 -3.95 4.93
C TYR A 22 9.87 -3.05 4.62
N ASN A 23 9.63 -1.83 4.14
CA ASN A 23 10.69 -0.90 3.75
C ASN A 23 11.37 -0.21 4.94
N ASP A 24 10.69 0.02 6.07
CA ASP A 24 11.33 0.57 7.30
C ASP A 24 12.40 -0.41 7.81
N ARG A 25 12.00 -1.65 8.13
CA ARG A 25 12.90 -2.65 8.73
C ARG A 25 12.60 -4.09 8.35
N GLY A 26 11.43 -4.39 7.78
CA GLY A 26 11.05 -5.77 7.48
C GLY A 26 12.04 -6.48 6.55
N HIS A 27 12.56 -5.79 5.54
CA HIS A 27 13.59 -6.37 4.66
C HIS A 27 14.87 -6.73 5.41
N ALA A 28 15.28 -5.92 6.39
CA ALA A 28 16.48 -6.16 7.18
C ALA A 28 16.29 -7.35 8.13
N TRP A 29 15.12 -7.47 8.75
CA TRP A 29 14.79 -8.62 9.61
C TRP A 29 14.69 -9.93 8.85
N LEU A 30 14.23 -9.89 7.60
CA LEU A 30 14.19 -11.05 6.72
C LEU A 30 15.55 -11.37 6.07
N GLY A 31 16.54 -10.50 6.24
CA GLY A 31 17.86 -10.64 5.62
C GLY A 31 17.82 -10.55 4.09
N HIS A 32 16.85 -9.81 3.53
CA HIS A 32 16.70 -9.69 2.09
C HIS A 32 17.79 -8.83 1.46
N ASP A 33 18.33 -9.30 0.33
CA ASP A 33 19.26 -8.55 -0.49
C ASP A 33 18.56 -7.52 -1.39
N ALA A 34 19.35 -6.68 -2.09
CA ALA A 34 18.82 -5.62 -2.94
C ALA A 34 17.89 -6.12 -4.07
N GLY A 35 18.14 -7.31 -4.62
CA GLY A 35 17.28 -7.93 -5.63
C GLY A 35 15.95 -8.36 -5.02
N GLN A 36 15.99 -9.03 -3.87
CA GLN A 36 14.79 -9.46 -3.15
C GLN A 36 13.94 -8.28 -2.66
N ILE A 37 14.58 -7.18 -2.26
CA ILE A 37 13.91 -5.91 -1.94
C ILE A 37 13.18 -5.36 -3.17
N ALA A 38 13.87 -5.26 -4.30
CA ALA A 38 13.29 -4.77 -5.54
C ALA A 38 12.10 -5.64 -6.01
N ASP A 39 12.22 -6.96 -5.90
CA ASP A 39 11.14 -7.90 -6.22
C ASP A 39 9.92 -7.71 -5.31
N MET A 40 10.14 -7.53 -4.00
CA MET A 40 9.04 -7.30 -3.07
C MET A 40 8.34 -5.96 -3.32
N GLN A 41 9.11 -4.89 -3.54
CA GLN A 41 8.58 -3.58 -3.91
C GLN A 41 7.80 -3.64 -5.23
N HIS A 42 8.26 -4.42 -6.20
CA HIS A 42 7.53 -4.65 -7.45
C HIS A 42 6.20 -5.38 -7.22
N ARG A 43 6.15 -6.36 -6.30
CA ARG A 43 4.91 -7.05 -5.93
C ARG A 43 3.92 -6.11 -5.25
N PHE A 44 4.35 -5.29 -4.29
CA PHE A 44 3.51 -4.25 -3.69
C PHE A 44 2.98 -3.30 -4.75
N GLN A 45 3.85 -2.84 -5.66
CA GLN A 45 3.45 -1.95 -6.73
C GLN A 45 2.36 -2.54 -7.64
N ALA A 46 2.50 -3.82 -8.02
CA ALA A 46 1.51 -4.50 -8.84
C ALA A 46 0.14 -4.62 -8.13
N GLN A 47 0.15 -4.93 -6.84
CA GLN A 47 -1.06 -5.02 -6.02
C GLN A 47 -1.74 -3.64 -5.86
N LEU A 48 -0.98 -2.61 -5.51
CA LEU A 48 -1.48 -1.24 -5.38
C LEU A 48 -2.07 -0.74 -6.69
N THR A 49 -1.41 -1.01 -7.83
CA THR A 49 -1.92 -0.61 -9.15
C THR A 49 -3.24 -1.32 -9.47
N ALA A 50 -3.36 -2.62 -9.18
CA ALA A 50 -4.59 -3.37 -9.40
C ALA A 50 -5.75 -2.87 -8.51
N LEU A 51 -5.47 -2.57 -7.24
CA LEU A 51 -6.45 -2.01 -6.31
C LEU A 51 -6.86 -0.59 -6.72
N ALA A 52 -5.91 0.22 -7.15
CA ALA A 52 -6.17 1.57 -7.64
C ALA A 52 -7.11 1.56 -8.86
N ALA A 53 -6.88 0.65 -9.80
CA ALA A 53 -7.76 0.48 -10.97
C ALA A 53 -9.19 0.06 -10.58
N ARG A 54 -9.35 -0.74 -9.51
CA ARG A 54 -10.67 -1.16 -9.00
C ARG A 54 -11.39 -0.05 -8.25
N LEU A 55 -10.67 0.77 -7.49
CA LEU A 55 -11.24 1.89 -6.73
C LEU A 55 -11.54 3.11 -7.60
N GLY A 56 -10.71 3.34 -8.62
CA GLY A 56 -10.77 4.51 -9.49
C GLY A 56 -10.11 5.75 -8.88
N GLU A 57 -9.52 6.57 -9.74
CA GLU A 57 -8.74 7.75 -9.34
C GLU A 57 -9.54 8.76 -8.51
N THR A 58 -10.83 8.95 -8.83
CA THR A 58 -11.72 9.87 -8.10
C THR A 58 -11.86 9.50 -6.63
N ARG A 59 -11.86 8.20 -6.30
CA ARG A 59 -11.98 7.73 -4.92
C ARG A 59 -10.66 7.79 -4.16
N LEU A 60 -9.53 7.58 -4.84
CA LEU A 60 -8.20 7.64 -4.23
C LEU A 60 -7.74 9.07 -3.96
N GLY A 61 -8.23 10.01 -4.77
CA GLY A 61 -7.71 11.36 -4.81
C GLY A 61 -6.38 11.44 -5.60
N PRO A 62 -6.04 12.64 -6.09
CA PRO A 62 -4.92 12.83 -7.03
C PRO A 62 -3.56 12.50 -6.41
N ALA A 63 -3.37 12.80 -5.12
CA ALA A 63 -2.10 12.56 -4.44
C ALA A 63 -1.80 11.06 -4.28
N LEU A 64 -2.79 10.26 -3.87
CA LEU A 64 -2.62 8.82 -3.69
C LEU A 64 -2.54 8.11 -5.05
N SER A 65 -3.37 8.51 -6.01
CA SER A 65 -3.31 7.99 -7.38
C SER A 65 -1.92 8.22 -8.01
N ALA A 66 -1.36 9.44 -7.91
CA ALA A 66 -0.03 9.74 -8.43
C ALA A 66 1.09 8.97 -7.72
N ALA A 67 0.96 8.77 -6.40
CA ALA A 67 1.93 7.99 -5.63
C ALA A 67 1.95 6.51 -6.02
N ILE A 68 0.77 5.94 -6.28
CA ILE A 68 0.65 4.58 -6.79
C ILE A 68 1.20 4.52 -8.22
N ALA A 69 0.80 5.44 -9.11
CA ALA A 69 1.27 5.44 -10.50
C ALA A 69 2.79 5.57 -10.65
N SER A 70 3.44 6.35 -9.77
CA SER A 70 4.89 6.56 -9.78
C SER A 70 5.70 5.47 -9.08
N GLY A 71 5.05 4.56 -8.35
CA GLY A 71 5.73 3.57 -7.52
C GLY A 71 6.27 4.10 -6.18
N ALA A 72 6.01 5.37 -5.85
CA ALA A 72 6.43 5.96 -4.59
C ALA A 72 5.76 5.26 -3.39
N ALA A 73 4.49 4.87 -3.52
CA ALA A 73 3.74 4.20 -2.46
C ALA A 73 4.31 2.83 -2.09
N ALA A 74 4.81 2.05 -3.06
CA ALA A 74 5.38 0.73 -2.82
C ALA A 74 6.78 0.76 -2.16
N ARG A 75 7.45 1.92 -2.22
CA ARG A 75 8.81 2.14 -1.71
C ARG A 75 8.84 3.02 -0.46
N ASP A 76 7.67 3.46 -0.01
CA ASP A 76 7.54 4.26 1.20
C ASP A 76 7.97 3.43 2.40
N ASP A 77 8.88 3.98 3.20
CA ASP A 77 9.36 3.47 4.48
C ASP A 77 8.72 4.22 5.67
N SER A 78 8.14 5.39 5.40
CA SER A 78 7.66 6.31 6.42
C SER A 78 6.19 6.11 6.80
N GLY A 79 5.44 5.36 6.00
CA GLY A 79 3.98 5.22 6.15
C GLY A 79 3.20 6.50 5.77
N ARG A 80 3.82 7.42 5.02
CA ARG A 80 3.16 8.64 4.52
C ARG A 80 1.90 8.32 3.73
N TYR A 81 1.97 7.32 2.85
CA TYR A 81 0.84 6.99 1.98
C TYR A 81 -0.24 6.16 2.68
N VAL A 82 0.13 5.48 3.77
CA VAL A 82 -0.84 4.89 4.71
C VAL A 82 -1.70 5.99 5.33
N ALA A 83 -1.07 7.00 5.94
CA ALA A 83 -1.78 8.11 6.58
C ALA A 83 -2.63 8.91 5.56
N LEU A 84 -2.16 9.03 4.32
CA LEU A 84 -2.94 9.64 3.24
C LEU A 84 -4.16 8.79 2.87
N CYS A 85 -4.00 7.47 2.76
CA CYS A 85 -5.09 6.54 2.48
C CYS A 85 -6.17 6.57 3.58
N GLU A 86 -5.77 6.60 4.85
CA GLU A 86 -6.68 6.72 6.00
C GLU A 86 -7.47 8.04 5.96
N GLN A 87 -6.83 9.15 5.58
CA GLN A 87 -7.50 10.45 5.42
C GLN A 87 -8.53 10.43 4.27
N VAL A 88 -8.20 9.75 3.16
CA VAL A 88 -9.08 9.67 1.99
C VAL A 88 -10.32 8.83 2.27
N PHE A 89 -10.17 7.70 2.94
CA PHE A 89 -11.26 6.74 3.17
C PHE A 89 -11.91 6.87 4.56
N GLY A 90 -11.36 7.67 5.46
CA GLY A 90 -11.88 7.84 6.82
C GLY A 90 -11.72 6.59 7.69
N VAL A 91 -10.78 5.70 7.35
CA VAL A 91 -10.51 4.48 8.13
C VAL A 91 -9.75 4.88 9.39
N HIS A 92 -10.48 5.22 10.45
CA HIS A 92 -9.87 5.30 11.77
C HIS A 92 -9.51 3.88 12.22
N PRO A 93 -8.30 3.64 12.77
CA PRO A 93 -8.04 2.40 13.47
C PRO A 93 -9.03 2.32 14.63
N SER A 94 -9.98 1.39 14.54
CA SER A 94 -10.80 0.97 15.67
C SER A 94 -9.86 0.59 16.80
N ARG A 95 -9.86 1.42 17.85
CA ARG A 95 -9.18 1.18 19.12
C ARG A 95 -9.59 -0.14 19.75
#